data_AF-A0AAV2BF15-F1
#
_entry.id   AF-A0AAV2BF15-F1
#
_cell.length_a   1.000
_cell.length_b   1.000
_cell.length_c   1.000
_cell.angle_alpha   90.00
_cell.angle_beta   90.00
_cell.angle_gamma   90.00
#
_symmetry.space_group_name_H-M   'P 1'
#
loop_
_entity.id
_entity.type
_entity.pdbx_description
1 polymer ?
#
loop_
_entity_poly.entity_id
_entity_poly.type
_entity_poly.pdbx_seq_one_letter_code
_entity_poly.pdbx_strand_id
1 'polypeptide(L)'
;MGLDDIMLVPSENNSNLKESFKKHFAVDTKTKKEGLSIDNFLKLAKQERFKEGTIHEVLEKCELLFCSAPPPPRNPELEERISKLKAEQANAEYRSMTKSLLPPDKSISSLREDTSFDGPSLIYCSCCG
;
A
#
# COMPACT_ATOMS: atom_id res chain seq x y z
N MET A 1 -0.16 14.00 17.91
CA MET A 1 0.36 14.54 16.65
C MET A 1 1.42 15.55 17.04
N GLY A 2 2.69 15.15 16.95
CA GLY A 2 3.80 16.06 17.20
C GLY A 2 4.19 16.81 15.93
N LEU A 3 5.08 17.79 16.04
CA LEU A 3 5.59 18.56 14.89
C LEU A 3 6.57 17.74 14.03
N ASP A 4 7.03 16.60 14.54
CA ASP A 4 7.87 15.60 13.87
C ASP A 4 7.17 14.93 12.69
N ASP A 5 5.83 14.91 12.70
CA ASP A 5 5.03 14.33 11.62
C ASP A 5 4.88 15.27 10.41
N ILE A 6 5.45 16.48 10.42
CA ILE A 6 5.26 17.46 9.36
C ILE A 6 6.56 17.73 8.62
N MET A 7 6.52 17.62 7.30
CA MET A 7 7.64 17.88 6.39
C MET A 7 7.32 19.02 5.42
N LEU A 8 8.33 19.83 5.14
CA LEU A 8 8.35 20.77 4.03
C LEU A 8 9.05 20.12 2.83
N VAL A 9 8.38 20.11 1.68
CA VAL A 9 8.97 19.70 0.40
C VAL A 9 9.10 20.93 -0.49
N PRO A 10 10.32 21.37 -0.85
CA PRO A 10 10.47 22.49 -1.78
C PRO A 10 10.06 22.09 -3.19
N SER A 11 9.32 22.99 -3.85
CA SER A 11 8.92 22.83 -5.25
C SER A 11 10.13 22.67 -6.18
N GLU A 12 9.98 21.90 -7.26
CA GLU A 12 11.06 21.52 -8.17
C GLU A 12 11.75 22.70 -8.87
N ASN A 13 11.09 23.85 -8.90
CA ASN A 13 11.54 25.04 -9.64
C ASN A 13 12.53 25.94 -8.87
N ASN A 14 12.86 25.64 -7.60
CA ASN A 14 13.76 26.46 -6.79
C ASN A 14 15.06 25.71 -6.44
N SER A 15 15.99 25.65 -7.40
CA SER A 15 17.28 24.96 -7.29
C SER A 15 18.15 25.44 -6.12
N ASN A 16 18.09 26.73 -5.79
CA ASN A 16 18.94 27.37 -4.78
C ASN A 16 18.50 27.07 -3.33
N LEU A 17 17.20 27.01 -3.08
CA LEU A 17 16.63 26.49 -1.82
C LEU A 17 16.98 25.01 -1.63
N LYS A 18 16.83 24.18 -2.67
CA LYS A 18 17.22 22.75 -2.61
C LYS A 18 18.69 22.59 -2.20
N GLU A 19 19.59 23.41 -2.73
CA GLU A 19 21.01 23.37 -2.36
C GLU A 19 21.28 23.76 -0.90
N SER A 20 20.56 24.76 -0.38
CA SER A 20 20.66 25.17 1.02
C SER A 20 20.15 24.09 1.97
N PHE A 21 19.17 23.30 1.54
CA PHE A 21 18.56 22.23 2.33
C PHE A 21 19.20 20.84 2.13
N LYS A 22 20.04 20.62 1.11
CA LYS A 22 20.72 19.35 0.79
C LYS A 22 21.39 18.67 2.00
N LYS A 23 21.81 19.44 3.00
CA LYS A 23 22.48 18.92 4.21
C LYS A 23 21.54 18.33 5.27
N HIS A 24 20.23 18.58 5.18
CA HIS A 24 19.25 18.21 6.21
C HIS A 24 18.02 17.46 5.69
N PHE A 25 18.02 17.05 4.42
CA PHE A 25 16.94 16.25 3.86
C PHE A 25 16.91 14.85 4.46
N ALA A 26 15.72 14.44 4.93
CA ALA A 26 15.40 13.05 5.18
C ALA A 26 14.58 12.56 3.99
N VAL A 27 14.96 11.40 3.45
CA VAL A 27 14.21 10.76 2.36
C VAL A 27 13.05 9.99 2.98
N ASP A 28 11.85 10.33 2.57
CA ASP A 28 10.67 9.64 3.06
C ASP A 28 10.44 8.35 2.25
N THR A 29 10.43 7.22 2.94
CA THR A 29 10.43 5.88 2.33
C THR A 29 9.14 5.57 1.57
N LYS A 30 8.05 6.31 1.84
CA LYS A 30 6.73 6.10 1.22
C LYS A 30 6.49 6.95 -0.03
N THR A 31 7.00 8.18 -0.08
CA THR A 31 6.66 9.14 -1.15
C THR A 31 7.81 9.47 -2.11
N LYS A 32 9.04 8.98 -1.87
CA LYS A 32 10.25 9.32 -2.66
C LYS A 32 10.48 10.84 -2.82
N LYS A 33 9.82 11.67 -2.00
CA LYS A 33 10.05 13.11 -1.97
C LYS A 33 11.10 13.41 -0.92
N GLU A 34 12.09 14.20 -1.28
CA GLU A 34 13.07 14.73 -0.34
C GLU A 34 12.36 15.88 0.43
N GLY A 35 12.18 15.71 1.74
CA GLY A 35 11.56 16.70 2.63
C GLY A 35 12.43 17.09 3.84
N LEU A 36 12.21 18.31 4.36
CA LEU A 36 12.80 18.80 5.61
C LEU A 36 11.74 18.79 6.71
N SER A 37 12.03 18.18 7.86
CA SER A 37 11.12 18.25 9.03
C SER A 37 10.93 19.70 9.51
N ILE A 38 9.69 20.04 9.90
CA ILE A 38 9.34 21.37 10.46
C ILE A 38 10.26 21.75 11.62
N ASP A 39 10.61 20.83 12.50
CA ASP A 39 11.47 21.14 13.66
C ASP A 39 12.86 21.59 13.23
N ASN A 40 13.41 20.97 12.19
CA ASN A 40 14.70 21.36 11.63
C ASN A 40 14.59 22.70 10.91
N PHE A 41 13.48 22.94 10.20
CA PHE A 41 13.20 24.24 9.58
C PHE A 41 13.15 25.37 10.63
N LEU A 42 12.43 25.17 11.74
CA LEU A 42 12.32 26.16 12.81
C LEU A 42 13.67 26.42 13.51
N LYS A 43 14.51 25.40 13.67
CA LYS A 43 15.88 25.58 14.18
C LYS A 43 16.73 26.43 13.24
N LEU A 44 16.63 26.21 11.94
CA LEU A 44 17.35 27.01 10.93
C LEU A 44 16.83 28.45 10.86
N ALA A 45 15.52 28.64 11.01
CA ALA A 45 14.87 29.95 11.05
C ALA A 45 15.39 30.81 12.21
N LYS A 46 15.51 30.21 13.39
CA LYS A 46 16.07 30.87 14.58
C LYS A 46 17.55 31.24 14.43
N GLN A 47 18.27 30.54 13.56
CA GLN A 47 19.69 30.78 13.29
C GLN A 47 19.92 31.78 12.13
N GLU A 48 18.86 32.39 11.59
CA GLU A 48 18.91 33.35 10.47
C GLU A 48 19.70 32.88 9.24
N ARG A 49 19.75 31.56 9.00
CA ARG A 49 20.55 31.00 7.88
C ARG A 49 19.85 31.05 6.53
N PHE A 50 18.67 31.67 6.45
CA PHE A 50 17.95 31.84 5.20
C PHE A 50 18.52 33.03 4.43
N LYS A 51 19.28 32.73 3.38
CA LYS A 51 19.82 33.73 2.46
C LYS A 51 18.77 34.29 1.50
N GLU A 52 17.65 33.57 1.32
CA GLU A 52 16.68 33.80 0.23
C GLU A 52 15.33 34.38 0.69
N GLY A 53 15.36 35.34 1.61
CA GLY A 53 14.18 36.10 2.00
C GLY A 53 13.61 35.72 3.35
N THR A 54 12.46 36.32 3.67
CA THR A 54 11.80 36.13 4.96
C THR A 54 11.15 34.73 5.06
N ILE A 55 10.87 34.27 6.30
CA ILE A 55 10.36 32.91 6.55
C ILE A 55 9.12 32.58 5.72
N HIS A 56 8.21 33.54 5.55
CA HIS A 56 6.95 33.30 4.82
C HIS A 56 7.17 33.11 3.32
N GLU A 57 8.14 33.80 2.70
CA GLU A 57 8.50 33.60 1.28
C GLU A 57 9.07 32.19 1.03
N VAL A 58 9.79 31.65 2.02
CA VAL A 58 10.30 30.27 1.96
C VAL A 58 9.16 29.26 2.09
N LEU A 59 8.20 29.52 2.99
CA LEU A 59 7.03 28.67 3.18
C LEU A 59 6.11 28.65 1.96
N GLU A 60 5.93 29.77 1.28
CA GLU A 60 5.11 29.85 0.06
C GLU A 60 5.67 28.97 -1.07
N LYS A 61 6.99 28.77 -1.11
CA LYS A 61 7.68 27.95 -2.11
C LYS A 61 7.75 26.46 -1.73
N CYS A 62 7.24 26.08 -0.56
CA CYS A 62 7.28 24.72 -0.04
C CYS A 62 5.88 24.13 0.15
N GLU A 63 5.72 22.84 -0.14
CA GLU A 63 4.52 22.07 0.18
C GLU A 63 4.66 21.45 1.57
N LEU A 64 3.58 21.50 2.36
CA LEU A 64 3.50 20.83 3.66
C LEU A 64 2.92 19.43 3.48
N LEU A 65 3.68 18.42 3.86
CA LEU A 65 3.26 17.01 3.86
C LEU A 65 3.24 16.48 5.28
N PHE A 66 2.18 15.75 5.61
CA PHE A 66 2.10 15.00 6.85
C PHE A 66 2.64 13.58 6.64
N CYS A 67 3.63 13.20 7.43
CA CYS A 67 4.10 11.82 7.57
C CYS A 67 2.96 10.97 8.14
N SER A 68 2.43 10.06 7.31
CA SER A 68 1.51 9.06 7.82
C SER A 68 2.28 8.03 8.64
N ALA A 69 1.90 7.87 9.90
CA ALA A 69 2.45 6.83 10.78
C ALA A 69 2.52 5.47 10.08
N PRO A 70 3.50 4.60 10.40
CA PRO A 70 3.49 3.25 9.88
C PRO A 70 2.18 2.56 10.30
N PRO A 71 1.54 1.79 9.40
CA PRO A 71 0.39 1.00 9.79
C PRO A 71 0.80 0.04 10.92
N PRO A 72 -0.13 -0.30 11.83
CA PRO A 72 0.16 -1.23 12.91
C PRO A 72 0.63 -2.59 12.35
N PRO A 73 1.46 -3.33 13.11
CA PRO A 73 1.87 -4.67 12.71
C PRO A 73 0.64 -5.56 12.54
N ARG A 74 0.64 -6.39 11.51
CA ARG A 74 -0.46 -7.31 11.21
C ARG A 74 -0.50 -8.45 12.23
N ASN A 75 -1.70 -8.94 12.55
CA ASN A 75 -1.86 -10.06 13.48
C ASN A 75 -1.09 -11.30 12.98
N PRO A 76 -0.19 -11.90 13.80
CA PRO A 76 0.62 -13.06 13.39
C PRO A 76 -0.20 -14.23 12.86
N GLU A 77 -1.35 -14.54 13.48
CA GLU A 77 -2.23 -15.64 13.05
C GLU A 77 -2.75 -15.41 11.62
N LEU A 78 -3.07 -14.16 11.27
CA LEU A 78 -3.58 -13.83 9.95
C LEU A 78 -2.48 -13.92 8.87
N GLU A 79 -1.24 -13.56 9.20
CA GLU A 79 -0.11 -13.70 8.29
C GLU A 79 0.20 -15.18 7.99
N GLU A 80 0.15 -16.05 9.00
CA GLU A 80 0.30 -17.50 8.82
C GLU A 80 -0.80 -18.07 7.90
N ARG A 81 -2.05 -17.67 8.13
CA ARG A 81 -3.18 -18.10 7.29
C ARG A 81 -3.02 -17.63 5.84
N ILE A 82 -2.59 -16.39 5.64
CA ILE A 82 -2.34 -15.85 4.29
C ILE A 82 -1.21 -16.61 3.61
N SER A 83 -0.13 -16.92 4.32
CA SER A 83 0.98 -17.71 3.79
C SER A 83 0.51 -19.08 3.31
N LYS A 84 -0.31 -19.76 4.12
CA LYS A 84 -0.91 -21.05 3.75
C LYS A 84 -1.78 -20.94 2.50
N LEU A 85 -2.70 -19.98 2.47
CA LEU A 85 -3.60 -19.76 1.33
C LEU A 85 -2.83 -19.45 0.03
N LYS A 86 -1.77 -18.65 0.11
CA LYS A 86 -0.90 -18.37 -1.05
C LYS A 86 -0.21 -19.63 -1.56
N ALA A 87 0.26 -20.50 -0.67
CA ALA A 87 0.86 -21.77 -1.06
C ALA A 87 -0.15 -22.71 -1.72
N GLU A 88 -1.37 -22.81 -1.17
CA GLU A 88 -2.45 -23.60 -1.75
C GLU A 88 -2.82 -23.11 -3.16
N GLN A 89 -2.96 -21.79 -3.33
CA GLN A 89 -3.26 -21.18 -4.61
C GLN A 89 -2.14 -21.43 -5.63
N ALA A 90 -0.87 -21.22 -5.25
CA ALA A 90 0.26 -21.49 -6.12
C ALA A 90 0.32 -22.96 -6.58
N ASN A 91 0.03 -23.89 -5.68
CA ASN A 91 -0.04 -25.32 -6.01
C ASN A 91 -1.19 -25.64 -6.98
N ALA A 92 -2.36 -25.02 -6.79
CA ALA A 92 -3.50 -25.19 -7.68
C ALA A 92 -3.22 -24.62 -9.08
N GLU A 93 -2.64 -23.41 -9.14
CA GLU A 93 -2.22 -22.76 -10.38
C GLU A 93 -1.18 -23.60 -11.12
N TYR A 94 -0.17 -24.12 -10.41
CA TYR A 94 0.83 -25.03 -10.98
C TYR A 94 0.19 -26.28 -11.58
N ARG A 95 -0.68 -26.97 -10.83
CA ARG A 95 -1.40 -28.15 -11.31
C ARG A 95 -2.25 -27.87 -12.53
N SER A 96 -2.90 -26.69 -12.59
CA SER A 96 -3.67 -26.27 -13.76
C SER A 96 -2.77 -26.08 -14.98
N MET A 97 -1.61 -25.43 -14.82
CA MET A 97 -0.65 -25.21 -15.90
C MET A 97 -0.04 -26.52 -16.41
N THR A 98 0.27 -27.47 -15.53
CA THR A 98 0.91 -28.75 -15.88
C THR A 98 -0.08 -29.85 -16.26
N LYS A 99 -1.38 -29.59 -16.21
CA LYS A 99 -2.43 -30.59 -16.44
C LYS A 99 -2.32 -31.31 -17.78
N SER A 100 -1.85 -30.64 -18.82
CA SER A 100 -1.67 -31.20 -20.17
C SER A 100 -0.40 -32.03 -20.34
N LEU A 101 0.58 -31.83 -19.47
CA LEU A 101 1.87 -32.53 -19.49
C LEU A 101 1.85 -33.80 -18.64
N LEU A 102 0.89 -33.90 -17.71
CA LEU A 102 0.72 -35.06 -16.85
C LEU A 102 -0.13 -36.13 -17.55
N PRO A 103 0.24 -37.42 -17.45
CA PRO A 103 -0.60 -38.50 -17.94
C PRO A 103 -1.97 -38.46 -17.23
N PRO A 104 -3.06 -38.84 -17.90
CA PRO A 104 -4.39 -38.79 -17.30
C PRO A 104 -4.43 -39.67 -16.04
N ASP A 105 -4.70 -39.03 -14.90
CA ASP A 105 -4.90 -39.72 -13.62
C ASP A 105 -6.08 -40.68 -13.76
N LYS A 106 -5.82 -41.98 -13.65
CA LYS A 106 -6.83 -43.04 -13.75
C LYS A 106 -7.75 -43.12 -12.52
N SER A 107 -7.55 -42.26 -11.53
CA SER A 107 -8.35 -42.21 -10.31
C SER A 107 -9.12 -40.90 -10.23
N ILE A 108 -10.42 -41.02 -10.45
CA ILE A 108 -11.56 -40.20 -9.98
C ILE A 108 -12.57 -40.13 -11.15
N SER A 109 -13.19 -41.29 -11.42
CA SER A 109 -14.54 -41.36 -11.97
C SER A 109 -15.49 -41.56 -10.79
N SER A 110 -15.80 -40.50 -10.05
CA SER A 110 -16.99 -40.47 -9.21
C SER A 110 -17.67 -39.13 -9.47
N LEU A 111 -18.93 -39.23 -9.88
CA LEU A 111 -19.79 -38.17 -10.32
C LEU A 111 -19.70 -36.92 -9.44
N ARG A 112 -19.71 -35.76 -10.09
CA ARG A 112 -20.18 -34.53 -9.47
C ARG A 112 -21.67 -34.73 -9.17
N GLU A 113 -22.01 -34.89 -7.90
CA GLU A 113 -23.37 -34.63 -7.43
C GLU A 113 -23.45 -33.13 -7.15
N ASP A 114 -24.16 -32.43 -8.02
CA ASP A 114 -24.43 -31.00 -7.94
C ASP A 114 -25.22 -30.72 -6.66
N THR A 115 -24.56 -30.25 -5.59
CA THR A 115 -25.25 -29.60 -4.48
C THR A 115 -25.38 -28.12 -4.77
N SER A 116 -26.35 -27.75 -5.61
CA SER A 116 -26.93 -26.41 -5.65
C SER A 116 -28.15 -26.38 -4.74
N PHE A 117 -27.97 -25.86 -3.53
CA PHE A 117 -29.07 -25.44 -2.68
C PHE A 117 -29.18 -23.92 -2.74
N ASP A 118 -30.24 -23.42 -3.36
CA ASP A 118 -30.80 -22.08 -3.11
C ASP A 118 -32.28 -22.03 -3.52
N GLY A 119 -33.17 -22.15 -2.54
CA GLY A 119 -34.46 -21.43 -2.47
C GLY A 119 -35.65 -21.91 -3.32
N PRO A 120 -36.91 -21.70 -2.84
CA PRO A 120 -38.09 -22.39 -3.37
C PRO A 120 -38.74 -21.63 -4.53
N SER A 121 -38.95 -22.31 -5.66
CA SER A 121 -39.88 -21.89 -6.70
C SER A 121 -41.08 -22.84 -6.72
N LEU A 122 -42.20 -22.36 -6.17
CA LEU A 122 -43.53 -22.88 -6.40
C LEU A 122 -43.78 -23.00 -7.91
N ILE A 123 -43.74 -24.22 -8.45
CA ILE A 123 -44.38 -24.53 -9.74
C ILE A 123 -45.18 -25.83 -9.59
N TYR A 124 -46.47 -25.63 -9.81
CA TYR A 124 -47.63 -26.50 -9.67
C TYR A 124 -47.48 -27.85 -10.38
N CYS A 125 -47.77 -28.95 -9.67
CA CYS A 125 -48.04 -30.26 -10.29
C CYS A 125 -49.49 -30.28 -10.79
N SER A 126 -49.68 -30.42 -12.09
CA SER A 126 -50.98 -30.63 -12.72
C SER A 126 -50.83 -31.51 -13.95
N CYS A 127 -51.70 -32.52 -14.01
CA CYS A 127 -51.98 -33.42 -15.14
C CYS A 127 -51.10 -34.68 -15.27
N CYS A 128 -51.40 -35.67 -14.43
CA CYS A 128 -51.77 -36.98 -15.00
C CYS A 128 -53.24 -36.91 -15.41
N GLY A 129 -53.51 -37.17 -16.68
CA GLY A 129 -54.82 -37.41 -17.29
C GLY A 129 -54.62 -38.33 -18.48
#